data_AF-G7IRZ1-F1
#
_entry.id   AF-G7IRZ1-F1
#
_cell.length_a   1.000
_cell.length_b   1.000
_cell.length_c   1.000
_cell.angle_alpha   90.00
_cell.angle_beta   90.00
_cell.angle_gamma   90.00
#
_symmetry.space_group_name_H-M   'P 1'
#
loop_
_entity.id
_entity.type
_entity.pdbx_description
1 polymer ?
#
loop_
_entity_poly.entity_id
_entity_poly.type
_entity_poly.pdbx_seq_one_letter_code
_entity_poly.pdbx_strand_id
1 'polypeptide(L)'
;MLTDQRNNERLHPPFTLLPRECREACNIGGYEIPIKTSVIVNAWRFQDSKDFEFNKVNSNNNFEYIPSREGRRMCPGISLGLANIELPLAALLHHFNWELPNGMKPDDLDKTESLGAATARRNGLYLIPTPH
;
A
#
# COMPACT_ATOMS: atom_id res chain seq x y z
N MET A 1 9.30 -12.00 -3.36
CA MET A 1 8.05 -11.49 -3.98
C MET A 1 7.02 -11.07 -2.93
N LEU A 2 6.50 -11.98 -2.08
CA LEU A 2 5.51 -11.63 -1.05
C LEU A 2 6.00 -10.63 0.02
N THR A 3 7.28 -10.65 0.38
CA THR A 3 7.91 -9.64 1.25
C THR A 3 8.02 -8.28 0.57
N ASP A 4 8.34 -8.28 -0.72
CA ASP A 4 8.51 -7.07 -1.52
C ASP A 4 7.17 -6.36 -1.75
N GLN A 5 6.12 -7.12 -2.05
CA GLN A 5 4.77 -6.59 -2.19
C GLN A 5 4.22 -5.98 -0.89
N ARG A 6 4.46 -6.62 0.25
CA ARG A 6 4.07 -6.09 1.56
C ARG A 6 4.80 -4.79 1.90
N ASN A 7 6.10 -4.71 1.59
CA ASN A 7 6.86 -3.47 1.74
C ASN A 7 6.32 -2.35 0.82
N ASN A 8 5.93 -2.69 -0.41
CA ASN A 8 5.30 -1.73 -1.32
C ASN A 8 3.94 -1.25 -0.81
N GLU A 9 3.07 -2.12 -0.28
CA GLU A 9 1.79 -1.71 0.32
C GLU A 9 1.97 -0.78 1.55
N ARG A 10 3.12 -0.84 2.24
CA ARG A 10 3.46 0.05 3.36
C ARG A 10 4.00 1.40 2.87
N LEU A 11 4.94 1.38 1.93
CA LEU A 11 5.56 2.60 1.39
C LEU A 11 4.61 3.35 0.47
N HIS A 12 3.78 2.64 -0.28
CA HIS A 12 2.89 3.17 -1.32
C HIS A 12 1.49 2.53 -1.17
N PRO A 13 0.78 2.80 -0.06
CA PRO A 13 -0.52 2.19 0.19
C PRO A 13 -1.51 2.57 -0.92
N PRO A 14 -2.22 1.61 -1.54
CA PRO A 14 -3.13 1.93 -2.64
C PRO A 14 -4.24 2.90 -2.25
N PHE A 15 -4.66 2.93 -0.98
CA PHE A 15 -5.64 3.88 -0.44
C PHE A 15 -5.05 4.56 0.80
N THR A 16 -4.98 5.90 0.79
CA THR A 16 -4.26 6.68 1.81
C THR A 16 -5.18 7.23 2.89
N LEU A 17 -6.42 7.57 2.53
CA LEU A 17 -7.44 8.14 3.41
C LEU A 17 -8.69 7.27 3.39
N LEU A 18 -8.96 6.59 4.50
CA LEU A 18 -10.12 5.70 4.63
C LEU A 18 -11.17 6.36 5.52
N PRO A 19 -12.27 6.88 4.96
CA PRO A 19 -13.33 7.48 5.76
C PRO A 19 -14.10 6.42 6.54
N ARG A 20 -14.39 6.75 7.79
CA ARG A 20 -15.22 5.99 8.73
C ARG A 20 -16.22 6.95 9.37
N GLU A 21 -17.35 6.42 9.81
CA GLU A 21 -18.34 7.19 10.57
C GLU A 21 -18.59 6.47 11.90
N CYS A 22 -18.59 7.22 13.00
CA CYS A 22 -18.90 6.69 14.32
C CYS A 22 -20.40 6.36 14.42
N ARG A 23 -20.69 5.08 14.71
CA ARG A 23 -22.07 4.58 14.86
C ARG A 23 -22.65 4.80 16.27
N GLU A 24 -21.78 5.07 17.22
CA GLU A 24 -22.09 5.34 18.62
C GLU A 24 -21.02 6.30 19.15
N ALA A 25 -21.33 7.00 20.25
CA ALA A 25 -20.33 7.82 20.93
C ALA A 25 -19.26 6.90 21.53
N CYS A 26 -17.99 7.21 21.33
CA CYS A 26 -16.88 6.41 21.83
C CYS A 26 -15.71 7.27 22.31
N ASN A 27 -14.82 6.70 23.11
CA ASN A 27 -13.57 7.36 23.50
C ASN A 27 -12.39 6.71 22.77
N ILE A 28 -11.56 7.51 22.08
CA ILE A 28 -10.32 7.04 21.46
C ILE A 28 -9.18 7.89 21.99
N GLY A 29 -8.21 7.26 22.66
CA GLY A 29 -7.01 7.95 23.16
C GLY A 29 -7.28 9.06 24.16
N GLY A 30 -8.37 8.97 24.94
CA GLY A 30 -8.82 10.00 25.88
C GLY A 30 -9.78 11.02 25.28
N TYR A 31 -9.97 11.04 23.96
CA TYR A 31 -10.87 11.96 23.27
C TYR A 31 -12.26 11.34 23.08
N GLU A 32 -13.30 12.08 23.49
CA GLU A 32 -14.68 11.70 23.21
C GLU A 32 -15.04 12.04 21.76
N ILE A 33 -15.53 11.05 21.02
CA ILE A 33 -15.94 11.15 19.62
C ILE A 33 -17.46 10.95 19.57
N PRO A 34 -18.24 12.00 19.24
CA PRO A 34 -19.69 11.89 19.12
C PRO A 34 -20.14 10.94 18.00
N ILE A 35 -21.37 10.44 18.12
CA ILE A 35 -22.05 9.70 17.05
C ILE A 35 -22.13 10.54 15.76
N LYS A 36 -22.07 9.89 14.59
CA LYS A 36 -22.03 10.49 13.25
C LYS A 36 -20.79 11.33 12.94
N THR A 37 -19.79 11.36 13.82
CA THR A 37 -18.50 11.98 13.50
C THR A 37 -17.81 11.20 12.38
N SER A 38 -17.37 11.92 11.36
CA SER A 38 -16.51 11.37 10.29
C SER A 38 -15.06 11.32 10.76
N VAL A 39 -14.46 10.14 10.74
CA VAL A 39 -13.06 9.89 11.08
C VAL A 39 -12.35 9.42 9.83
N ILE A 40 -11.24 10.07 9.48
CA ILE A 40 -10.40 9.67 8.35
C ILE A 40 -9.18 8.95 8.89
N VAL A 41 -9.03 7.67 8.52
CA VAL A 41 -7.83 6.92 8.89
C VAL A 41 -6.72 7.23 7.88
N ASN A 42 -5.64 7.84 8.37
CA ASN A 42 -4.48 8.22 7.56
C ASN A 42 -3.48 7.07 7.49
N ALA A 43 -3.49 6.34 6.37
CA ALA A 43 -2.58 5.22 6.13
C ALA A 43 -1.15 5.66 5.78
N TRP A 44 -0.92 6.90 5.32
CA TRP A 44 0.43 7.39 5.03
C TRP A 44 1.33 7.46 6.26
N ARG A 45 0.76 7.60 7.46
CA ARG A 45 1.54 7.67 8.71
C ARG A 45 2.43 6.44 8.94
N PHE A 46 2.12 5.31 8.32
CA PHE A 46 2.88 4.06 8.47
C PHE A 46 4.08 3.93 7.53
N GLN A 47 4.31 4.90 6.64
CA GLN A 47 5.54 4.97 5.83
C GLN A 47 6.79 5.22 6.70
N ASP A 48 6.64 5.97 7.79
CA ASP A 48 7.76 6.45 8.62
C ASP A 48 8.11 5.54 9.81
N SER A 49 7.31 4.51 10.10
CA SER A 49 7.59 3.63 11.24
C SER A 49 8.78 2.70 10.93
N LYS A 50 9.95 3.02 11.49
CA LYS A 50 11.17 2.20 11.38
C LYS A 50 11.04 0.85 12.11
N ASP A 51 10.11 0.75 13.06
CA ASP A 51 9.96 -0.39 13.98
C ASP A 51 8.99 -1.47 13.48
N PHE A 52 8.58 -1.44 12.20
CA PHE A 52 7.62 -2.39 11.67
C PHE A 52 8.31 -3.69 11.21
N GLU A 53 8.44 -4.67 12.11
CA GLU A 53 9.04 -5.98 11.81
C GLU A 53 8.03 -6.94 11.17
N PHE A 54 8.01 -7.00 9.83
CA PHE A 54 7.15 -7.90 9.03
C PHE A 54 7.31 -9.41 9.27
N ASN A 55 8.29 -9.83 10.07
CA ASN A 55 8.60 -11.24 10.31
C ASN A 55 7.77 -11.86 11.45
N LYS A 56 6.91 -11.10 12.13
CA LYS A 56 5.98 -11.60 13.16
C LYS A 56 4.55 -11.83 12.66
N VAL A 57 4.36 -12.04 11.35
CA VAL A 57 3.08 -12.48 10.80
C VAL A 57 2.91 -13.99 11.00
N ASN A 58 2.77 -14.38 12.27
CA ASN A 58 2.22 -15.67 12.67
C ASN A 58 1.05 -15.38 13.60
N SER A 59 -0.11 -15.95 13.25
CA SER A 59 -1.29 -16.16 14.11
C SER A 59 -2.04 -14.92 14.67
N ASN A 60 -3.26 -14.77 14.15
CA ASN A 60 -4.50 -14.59 14.92
C ASN A 60 -4.86 -13.26 15.61
N ASN A 61 -4.05 -12.20 15.66
CA ASN A 61 -4.58 -10.88 16.07
C ASN A 61 -3.57 -9.71 15.98
N ASN A 62 -2.55 -9.81 15.13
CA ASN A 62 -1.57 -8.75 15.05
C ASN A 62 -2.13 -7.62 14.16
N PHE A 63 -2.66 -6.57 14.80
CA PHE A 63 -3.07 -5.29 14.21
C PHE A 63 -1.90 -4.51 13.57
N GLU A 64 -0.89 -5.22 13.07
CA GLU A 64 0.21 -4.70 12.29
C GLU A 64 -0.34 -4.38 10.90
N TYR A 65 -0.87 -3.16 10.88
CA TYR A 65 -1.59 -2.41 9.89
C TYR A 65 -1.27 -2.72 8.42
N ILE A 66 -2.20 -3.43 7.77
CA ILE A 66 -2.34 -3.40 6.31
C ILE A 66 -3.73 -2.79 6.01
N PRO A 67 -3.81 -1.56 5.47
CA PRO A 67 -5.06 -0.77 5.38
C PRO A 67 -6.26 -1.49 4.76
N SER A 68 -5.98 -2.48 3.90
CA SER A 68 -6.97 -3.23 3.12
C SER A 68 -7.24 -4.65 3.63
N ARG A 69 -6.45 -5.20 4.57
CA ARG A 69 -6.48 -6.64 4.89
C ARG A 69 -7.18 -7.03 6.17
N GLU A 70 -7.49 -6.07 7.06
CA GLU A 70 -8.03 -6.40 8.37
C GLU A 70 -9.27 -5.55 8.75
N GLY A 71 -10.06 -6.09 9.67
CA GLY A 71 -11.25 -5.45 10.25
C GLY A 71 -12.54 -5.68 9.45
N ARG A 72 -13.65 -5.20 10.00
CA ARG A 72 -15.02 -5.41 9.46
C ARG A 72 -15.26 -4.80 8.07
N ARG A 73 -14.32 -4.01 7.56
CA ARG A 73 -14.37 -3.32 6.27
C ARG A 73 -13.11 -3.60 5.45
N MET A 74 -12.49 -4.77 5.66
CA MET A 74 -11.41 -5.26 4.81
C MET A 74 -11.85 -5.28 3.34
N CYS A 75 -10.91 -5.04 2.43
CA CYS A 75 -11.19 -5.02 1.00
C CYS A 75 -11.61 -6.42 0.54
N PRO A 76 -12.86 -6.62 0.08
CA PRO A 76 -13.30 -7.94 -0.37
C PRO A 76 -12.56 -8.41 -1.63
N GLY A 77 -11.94 -7.48 -2.37
CA GLY A 77 -11.15 -7.76 -3.57
C GLY A 77 -9.67 -8.03 -3.33
N ILE A 78 -9.20 -8.14 -2.07
CA ILE A 78 -7.76 -8.26 -1.79
C ILE A 78 -7.11 -9.47 -2.46
N SER A 79 -7.76 -10.63 -2.43
CA SER A 79 -7.25 -11.84 -3.07
C SER A 79 -7.16 -11.71 -4.59
N LEU A 80 -8.14 -11.04 -5.20
CA LEU A 80 -8.14 -10.76 -6.63
C LEU A 80 -7.05 -9.76 -7.01
N GLY A 81 -6.88 -8.70 -6.21
CA GLY A 81 -5.83 -7.72 -6.41
C GLY A 81 -4.43 -8.36 -6.34
N LEU A 82 -4.21 -9.24 -5.36
CA LEU A 82 -2.97 -10.01 -5.25
C LEU A 82 -2.71 -10.87 -6.49
N ALA A 83 -3.71 -11.66 -6.91
CA ALA A 83 -3.57 -12.53 -8.08
C ALA A 83 -3.25 -11.73 -9.36
N ASN A 84 -3.87 -10.55 -9.53
CA ASN A 84 -3.64 -9.66 -10.66
C ASN A 84 -2.29 -8.92 -10.63
N ILE A 85 -1.59 -8.90 -9.50
CA ILE A 85 -0.27 -8.27 -9.39
C ILE A 85 0.82 -9.35 -9.47
N GLU A 86 0.70 -10.43 -8.70
CA GLU A 86 1.74 -11.43 -8.54
C GLU A 86 2.08 -12.13 -9.86
N LEU A 87 1.09 -12.65 -10.58
CA LEU A 87 1.35 -13.41 -11.80
C LEU A 87 1.92 -12.53 -12.94
N PRO A 88 1.33 -11.36 -13.27
CA PRO A 88 1.88 -10.51 -14.31
C PRO A 88 3.27 -9.96 -13.95
N LEU A 89 3.49 -9.58 -12.70
CA LEU A 89 4.80 -9.09 -12.26
C LEU A 89 5.85 -10.20 -12.35
N ALA A 90 5.52 -11.43 -11.98
CA ALA A 90 6.43 -12.57 -12.09
C ALA A 90 6.80 -12.82 -13.55
N ALA A 91 5.82 -12.79 -14.46
CA ALA A 91 6.06 -12.94 -15.89
C ALA A 91 6.96 -11.82 -16.44
N LEU A 92 6.71 -10.56 -16.07
CA LEU A 92 7.52 -9.41 -16.50
C LEU A 92 8.97 -9.49 -16.00
N LEU A 93 9.19 -9.92 -14.75
CA LEU A 93 10.52 -10.04 -14.16
C LEU A 93 11.28 -11.28 -14.63
N HIS A 94 10.57 -12.35 -15.01
CA HIS A 94 11.18 -13.60 -15.47
C HIS A 94 11.60 -13.54 -16.94
N HIS A 95 10.85 -12.85 -17.80
CA HIS A 95 11.08 -12.86 -19.24
C HIS A 95 11.91 -11.69 -19.77
N PHE A 96 12.05 -10.61 -19.00
CA PHE A 96 12.72 -9.40 -19.46
C PHE A 96 13.71 -8.88 -18.43
N ASN A 97 14.88 -8.48 -18.91
CA ASN A 97 15.71 -7.49 -18.25
C ASN A 97 15.13 -6.10 -18.53
N TRP A 98 15.30 -5.19 -17.59
CA TRP A 98 14.70 -3.86 -17.62
C TRP A 98 15.77 -2.79 -17.54
N GLU A 99 15.77 -1.89 -18.53
CA GLU A 99 16.66 -0.74 -18.58
C GLU A 99 15.88 0.57 -18.54
N LEU A 100 16.46 1.59 -17.90
CA LEU A 100 15.92 2.95 -17.94
C LEU A 100 16.32 3.64 -19.25
N PRO A 101 15.42 4.43 -19.85
CA PRO A 101 15.73 5.13 -21.08
C PRO A 101 16.85 6.14 -20.86
N ASN A 102 17.62 6.39 -21.91
CA ASN A 102 18.63 7.46 -21.98
C ASN A 102 19.74 7.37 -20.91
N GLY A 103 20.05 6.17 -20.41
CA GLY A 103 21.10 5.97 -19.41
C GLY A 103 20.79 6.56 -18.02
N MET A 104 19.51 6.84 -17.75
CA MET A 104 19.04 7.35 -16.47
C MET A 104 19.34 6.35 -15.34
N LYS A 105 19.73 6.86 -14.16
CA LYS A 105 19.95 6.02 -12.97
C LYS A 105 18.63 5.83 -12.21
N PRO A 106 18.50 4.75 -11.41
CA PRO A 106 17.31 4.53 -10.58
C PRO A 106 16.98 5.69 -9.61
N ASP A 107 18.00 6.45 -9.19
CA ASP A 107 17.82 7.60 -8.29
C ASP A 107 17.27 8.85 -9.00
N ASP A 108 17.40 8.92 -10.32
CA ASP A 108 16.86 10.02 -11.13
C ASP A 108 15.35 9.85 -11.40
N LEU A 109 14.78 8.69 -11.05
CA LEU A 109 13.35 8.42 -11.22
C LEU A 109 12.52 9.34 -10.33
N ASP A 110 11.58 10.05 -10.96
CA ASP A 110 10.56 10.77 -10.24
C ASP A 110 9.61 9.78 -9.53
N LYS A 111 9.69 9.80 -8.19
CA LYS A 111 8.89 8.99 -7.27
C LYS A 111 7.72 9.78 -6.68
N THR A 112 7.43 10.98 -7.19
CA THR A 112 6.29 11.77 -6.72
C THR A 112 4.98 11.05 -6.99
N GLU A 113 4.11 11.07 -5.98
CA GLU A 113 2.78 10.47 -6.04
C GLU A 113 1.74 11.52 -6.44
N SER A 114 0.69 11.10 -7.13
CA SER A 114 -0.50 11.93 -7.35
C SER A 114 -1.40 11.89 -6.12
N LEU A 115 -2.01 13.04 -5.81
CA LEU A 115 -3.06 13.14 -4.80
C LEU A 115 -4.36 12.59 -5.40
N GLY A 116 -4.96 11.60 -4.75
CA GLY A 116 -6.20 10.99 -5.23
C GLY A 116 -6.74 9.94 -4.28
N ALA A 117 -7.88 9.35 -4.66
CA ALA A 117 -8.48 8.25 -3.91
C ALA A 117 -7.55 7.02 -3.87
N ALA A 118 -6.76 6.82 -4.92
CA ALA A 118 -5.72 5.82 -4.95
C ALA A 118 -4.34 6.43 -5.19
N THR A 119 -3.32 5.87 -4.54
CA THR A 119 -1.93 6.26 -4.75
C THR A 119 -1.46 5.77 -6.11
N ALA A 120 -0.98 6.69 -6.93
CA ALA A 120 -0.34 6.38 -8.19
C ALA A 120 0.86 7.28 -8.38
N ARG A 121 1.83 6.85 -9.19
CA ARG A 121 2.91 7.75 -9.62
C ARG A 121 2.30 8.91 -10.39
N ARG A 122 2.79 10.12 -10.11
CA ARG A 122 2.38 11.33 -10.84
C ARG A 122 2.77 11.22 -12.32
N ASN A 123 3.96 10.71 -12.58
CA ASN A 123 4.50 10.53 -13.91
C ASN A 123 4.63 9.03 -14.23
N GLY A 124 4.38 8.67 -15.49
CA GLY A 124 4.45 7.29 -15.96
C GLY A 124 5.87 6.70 -15.81
N LEU A 125 5.94 5.40 -15.50
CA LEU A 125 7.18 4.65 -15.51
C LEU A 125 7.45 4.15 -16.93
N TYR A 126 8.54 4.62 -17.52
CA TYR A 126 9.01 4.15 -18.83
C TYR A 126 10.23 3.25 -18.63
N LEU A 127 10.17 2.05 -19.19
CA LEU A 127 11.24 1.06 -19.15
C LEU A 127 11.39 0.42 -20.52
N ILE A 128 12.61 0.02 -20.84
CA ILE A 128 12.94 -0.71 -22.07
C ILE A 128 13.10 -2.19 -21.70
N PRO A 129 12.21 -3.08 -22.18
CA PRO A 129 12.37 -4.51 -21.97
C PRO A 129 13.37 -5.08 -22.98
N THR A 130 14.35 -5.83 -22.48
CA THR A 130 15.23 -6.67 -23.32
C THR A 130 15.04 -8.14 -22.91
N PRO A 131 14.91 -9.08 -23.86
CA PRO A 131 14.77 -10.49 -23.53
C PRO A 131 15.87 -10.97 -22.56
N HIS A 132 15.48 -11.77 -21.58
CA HIS A 132 16.42 -12.43 -20.67
C HIS A 132 17.19 -13.56 -21.38
#